data_AF-A0A2V9NV12-F1
#
_entry.id   AF-A0A2V9NV12-F1
#
_cell.length_a   1.000
_cell.length_b   1.000
_cell.length_c   1.000
_cell.angle_alpha   90.00
_cell.angle_beta   90.00
_cell.angle_gamma   90.00
#
_symmetry.space_group_name_H-M   'P 1'
#
loop_
_entity.id
_entity.type
_entity.pdbx_description
1 polymer ?
#
loop_
_entity_poly.entity_id
_entity_poly.type
_entity_poly.pdbx_seq_one_letter_code
_entity_poly.pdbx_strand_id
1 'polypeptide(L)'
;MPSSLSNKKRNAVRGLGEIALRVNDIDKVQKFYEEIIGLPLMSRFPNAAFLKIADGYGGHTQVLALFDRSQTQATTVRRQGHPPSTT
;
A
#
# COMPACT_ATOMS: atom_id res chain seq x y z
N MET A 1 -33.07 -30.36 -16.59
CA MET A 1 -31.89 -30.45 -15.71
C MET A 1 -31.66 -29.08 -15.09
N PRO A 2 -31.73 -28.88 -13.76
CA PRO A 2 -31.40 -27.60 -13.18
C PRO A 2 -29.88 -27.39 -13.27
N SER A 3 -29.46 -26.32 -13.94
CA SER A 3 -28.07 -25.92 -14.08
C SER A 3 -27.51 -25.52 -12.71
N SER A 4 -26.50 -26.25 -12.25
CA SER A 4 -25.72 -25.89 -11.07
C SER A 4 -25.01 -24.56 -11.31
N LEU A 5 -25.52 -23.49 -10.69
CA LEU A 5 -24.80 -22.24 -10.56
C LEU A 5 -23.58 -22.51 -9.67
N SER A 6 -22.40 -22.58 -10.28
CA SER A 6 -21.12 -22.60 -9.58
C SER A 6 -21.07 -21.43 -8.59
N ASN A 7 -21.28 -21.73 -7.31
CA ASN A 7 -21.21 -20.76 -6.24
C ASN A 7 -19.74 -20.41 -6.02
N LYS A 8 -19.21 -19.51 -6.86
CA LYS A 8 -17.86 -18.96 -6.74
C LYS A 8 -17.74 -18.30 -5.38
N LYS A 9 -17.05 -18.96 -4.45
CA LYS A 9 -16.79 -18.46 -3.09
C LYS A 9 -16.19 -17.06 -3.23
N ARG A 10 -16.98 -16.03 -2.93
CA ARG A 10 -16.51 -14.64 -2.97
C ARG A 10 -15.55 -14.47 -1.79
N ASN A 11 -14.30 -14.12 -2.08
CA ASN A 11 -13.35 -13.75 -1.05
C ASN A 11 -13.85 -12.45 -0.40
N ALA A 12 -14.54 -12.57 0.73
CA ALA A 12 -15.02 -11.43 1.48
C ALA A 12 -13.82 -10.66 2.02
N VAL A 13 -13.78 -9.35 1.76
CA VAL A 13 -12.77 -8.47 2.33
C VAL A 13 -12.95 -8.47 3.85
N ARG A 14 -11.89 -8.85 4.57
CA ARG A 14 -11.88 -8.92 6.04
C ARG A 14 -11.50 -7.60 6.70
N GLY A 15 -10.71 -6.77 6.00
CA GLY A 15 -10.19 -5.51 6.49
C GLY A 15 -9.08 -4.99 5.59
N LEU A 16 -8.54 -3.82 5.93
CA LEU A 16 -7.37 -3.26 5.27
C LEU A 16 -6.10 -3.93 5.83
N GLY A 17 -5.25 -4.46 4.94
CA GLY A 17 -3.97 -5.03 5.33
C GLY A 17 -2.86 -3.97 5.43
N GLU A 18 -2.90 -2.94 4.60
CA GLU A 18 -1.88 -1.91 4.56
C GLU A 18 -2.47 -0.58 4.10
N ILE A 19 -1.99 0.51 4.69
CA ILE A 19 -2.27 1.88 4.27
C ILE A 19 -0.93 2.55 3.98
N ALA A 20 -0.72 2.98 2.74
CA ALA A 20 0.49 3.68 2.32
C ALA A 20 0.20 5.17 2.05
N LEU A 21 0.86 6.06 2.80
CA LEU A 21 0.71 7.51 2.68
C LEU A 21 2.01 8.14 2.19
N ARG A 22 1.89 9.08 1.24
CA ARG A 22 2.99 9.98 0.88
C ARG A 22 2.88 11.26 1.68
N VAL A 23 3.96 11.61 2.38
CA VAL A 23 3.96 12.73 3.33
C VAL A 23 5.11 13.69 3.02
N ASN A 24 4.93 14.96 3.37
CA ASN A 24 5.93 16.00 3.10
C ASN A 24 7.14 15.94 4.03
N ASP A 25 6.96 15.40 5.25
CA ASP A 25 7.98 15.31 6.29
C ASP A 25 7.74 14.03 7.09
N ILE A 26 8.54 13.00 6.83
CA ILE A 26 8.32 11.68 7.45
C ILE A 26 8.67 11.70 8.92
N ASP A 27 9.66 12.48 9.35
CA ASP A 27 10.05 12.54 10.76
C ASP A 27 8.92 13.11 11.61
N LYS A 28 8.28 14.20 11.15
CA LYS A 28 7.12 14.77 11.84
C LYS A 28 5.94 13.81 11.89
N VAL A 29 5.61 13.20 10.76
CA VAL A 29 4.42 12.32 10.69
C VAL A 29 4.66 11.01 11.42
N GLN A 30 5.86 10.44 11.36
CA GLN A 30 6.21 9.27 12.17
C GLN A 30 6.05 9.59 13.65
N LYS A 31 6.65 10.68 14.16
CA LYS A 31 6.51 11.06 15.57
C LYS A 31 5.05 11.21 15.99
N PHE A 32 4.21 11.79 15.14
CA PHE A 32 2.78 11.87 15.43
C PHE A 32 2.15 10.47 15.60
N TYR A 33 2.37 9.56 14.64
CA TYR A 33 1.78 8.22 14.74
C TYR A 33 2.42 7.35 15.83
N GLU A 34 3.71 7.53 16.11
CA GLU A 34 4.45 6.76 17.10
C GLU A 34 4.19 7.27 18.52
N GLU A 35 4.37 8.57 18.76
CA GLU A 35 4.36 9.14 20.12
C GLU A 35 2.97 9.60 20.55
N ILE A 36 2.17 10.16 19.62
CA ILE A 36 0.84 10.71 19.95
C ILE A 36 -0.25 9.65 19.78
N ILE A 37 -0.21 8.89 18.69
CA ILE A 37 -1.18 7.80 18.45
C ILE A 37 -0.74 6.50 19.15
N GLY A 38 0.56 6.30 19.38
CA GLY A 38 1.08 5.13 20.07
C GLY A 38 1.30 3.90 19.17
N LEU A 39 1.45 4.09 17.85
CA LEU A 39 1.72 2.98 16.94
C LEU A 39 3.19 2.53 17.04
N PRO A 40 3.46 1.23 17.25
CA PRO A 40 4.84 0.74 17.31
C PRO A 40 5.55 0.90 15.97
N LEU A 41 6.73 1.53 15.98
CA LEU A 41 7.61 1.57 14.82
C LEU A 41 8.16 0.16 14.54
N MET A 42 7.94 -0.35 13.33
CA MET A 42 8.45 -1.64 12.89
C MET A 42 9.78 -1.51 12.17
N SER A 43 9.91 -0.50 11.30
CA SER A 43 11.11 -0.28 10.49
C SER A 43 11.21 1.17 10.06
N ARG A 44 12.45 1.68 10.02
CA ARG A 44 12.77 3.05 9.60
C ARG A 44 13.83 3.03 8.51
N PHE A 45 13.57 3.80 7.46
CA PHE A 45 14.47 4.07 6.35
C PHE A 45 14.58 5.59 6.14
N PRO A 46 15.58 6.08 5.39
CA PRO A 46 15.73 7.51 5.14
C PRO A 46 14.49 8.17 4.51
N ASN A 47 13.77 7.44 3.67
CA ASN A 47 12.63 7.90 2.88
C ASN A 47 11.33 7.14 3.18
N ALA A 48 11.30 6.32 4.24
CA ALA A 48 10.11 5.58 4.63
C ALA A 48 10.09 5.19 6.11
N ALA A 49 8.89 5.05 6.67
CA ALA A 49 8.66 4.43 7.98
C ALA A 49 7.47 3.48 7.93
N PHE A 50 7.57 2.38 8.66
CA PHE A 50 6.51 1.38 8.76
C PHE A 50 6.12 1.22 10.22
N LEU A 51 4.84 1.41 10.53
CA LEU A 51 4.29 1.29 11.87
C LEU A 51 3.22 0.20 11.91
N LYS A 52 3.15 -0.53 13.03
CA LYS A 52 2.14 -1.55 13.26
C LYS A 52 0.82 -0.91 13.67
N ILE A 53 -0.26 -1.21 12.95
CA ILE A 53 -1.62 -0.85 13.34
C ILE A 53 -2.18 -1.93 14.27
N ALA A 54 -2.19 -3.18 13.81
CA ALA A 54 -2.74 -4.32 14.54
C ALA A 54 -2.22 -5.65 13.96
N ASP A 55 -2.50 -6.76 14.65
CA ASP A 55 -2.43 -8.07 14.01
C ASP A 55 -3.54 -8.19 12.95
N GLY A 56 -3.19 -8.78 11.82
CA GLY A 56 -4.08 -9.02 10.69
C GLY A 56 -4.60 -10.46 10.64
N TYR A 57 -5.22 -10.81 9.51
CA TYR A 57 -5.75 -12.15 9.29
C TYR A 57 -4.65 -13.11 8.83
N GLY A 58 -4.67 -14.37 9.30
CA GLY A 58 -3.77 -15.42 8.80
C GLY A 58 -2.29 -15.22 9.12
N GLY A 59 -1.96 -14.48 10.19
CA GLY A 59 -0.57 -14.19 10.58
C GLY A 59 0.05 -12.98 9.88
N HIS A 60 -0.71 -12.26 9.04
CA HIS A 60 -0.28 -10.97 8.49
C HIS A 60 -0.37 -9.86 9.55
N THR A 61 0.38 -8.78 9.38
CA THR A 61 0.29 -7.56 10.21
C THR A 61 -0.41 -6.47 9.41
N GLN A 62 -1.24 -5.67 10.07
CA GLN A 62 -1.79 -4.45 9.47
C GLN A 62 -0.80 -3.30 9.63
N VAL A 63 -0.46 -2.63 8.53
CA VAL A 63 0.68 -1.69 8.50
C VAL A 63 0.26 -0.30 8.02
N LEU A 64 0.78 0.73 8.68
CA LEU A 64 0.84 2.09 8.16
C LEU A 64 2.24 2.32 7.58
N ALA A 65 2.33 2.51 6.27
CA ALA A 65 3.56 2.85 5.58
C ALA A 65 3.56 4.35 5.23
N LEU A 66 4.60 5.05 5.65
CA LEU A 66 4.85 6.45 5.33
C LEU A 66 5.99 6.52 4.33
N PHE A 67 5.79 7.27 3.24
CA PHE A 67 6.79 7.49 2.20
C PHE A 67 7.04 8.98 1.98
N ASP A 68 8.27 9.33 1.63
CA ASP A 68 8.59 10.67 1.18
C ASP A 68 7.77 11.02 -0.09
N ARG A 69 7.14 12.20 -0.09
CA ARG A 69 6.38 12.68 -1.24
C ARG A 69 7.28 13.01 -2.44
N SER A 70 8.52 13.42 -2.22
CA SER A 70 9.46 13.80 -3.28
C SER A 70 9.83 12.61 -4.19
N GLN A 71 9.72 11.37 -3.70
CA GLN A 71 9.96 10.17 -4.50
C GLN A 71 8.75 9.78 -5.34
N THR A 72 8.39 10.61 -6.32
CA THR A 72 7.46 10.17 -7.36
C THR A 72 8.17 9.10 -8.19
N GLN A 73 7.56 7.91 -8.32
CA GLN A 73 8.12 6.86 -9.18
C GLN A 73 8.36 7.44 -10.57
N ALA A 74 9.55 7.16 -11.13
CA ALA A 74 9.80 7.27 -12.55
C ALA A 74 8.96 6.23 -13.31
N THR A 75 7.64 6.43 -13.36
CA THR A 75 6.74 5.69 -14.24
C THR A 75 6.45 6.55 -15.46
N THR A 76 7.50 6.98 -16.16
CA THR A 76 7.37 7.24 -17.59
C THR A 76 7.35 5.88 -18.25
N VAL A 77 6.19 5.23 -18.29
CA VAL A 77 5.92 4.26 -19.35
C VAL A 77 5.93 5.10 -20.62
N ARG A 78 7.09 5.17 -21.29
CA ARG A 78 7.16 5.65 -22.67
C ARG A 78 6.21 4.73 -23.43
N ARG A 79 5.01 5.21 -23.76
CA ARG A 79 4.20 4.57 -24.79
C ARG A 79 5.07 4.58 -26.04
N GLN A 80 5.67 3.44 -26.36
CA GLN A 80 6.26 3.23 -27.67
C GLN A 80 5.12 3.36 -28.66
N GLY A 81 5.07 4.49 -29.36
CA GLY A 81 4.24 4.65 -30.53
C GLY A 81 4.69 3.62 -31.55
N HIS A 82 3.79 2.72 -31.92
CA HIS A 82 3.93 1.90 -33.11
C HIS A 82 3.91 2.85 -34.32
N PRO A 83 4.97 2.95 -35.14
CA PRO A 83 4.91 3.76 -36.35
C PRO A 83 3.88 3.13 -37.31
N PRO A 84 3.09 3.94 -38.03
CA PRO A 84 2.12 3.42 -39.00
C PRO A 84 2.85 2.66 -40.11
N SER A 85 2.33 1.47 -40.45
CA SER A 85 2.78 0.71 -41.60
C SER A 85 2.43 1.50 -42.87
N THR A 86 3.44 2.03 -43.55
CA THR A 86 3.28 2.61 -44.88
C THR A 86 2.96 1.48 -45.87
N THR A 87 1.95 1.73 -46.70
CA THR A 87 1.52 0.92 -47.86
C THR A 87 2.63 0.75 -48.89
#